data_AF-A0A8B8ZBN9-F1
#
_entry.id   AF-A0A8B8ZBN9-F1
#
_cell.length_a   1.000
_cell.length_b   1.000
_cell.length_c   1.000
_cell.angle_alpha   90.00
_cell.angle_beta   90.00
_cell.angle_gamma   90.00
#
_symmetry.space_group_name_H-M   'P 1'
#
loop_
_entity.id
_entity.type
_entity.pdbx_description
1 polymer ?
#
loop_
_entity_poly.entity_id
_entity_poly.type
_entity_poly.pdbx_seq_one_letter_code
_entity_poly.pdbx_strand_id
1 'polypeptide(L)'
;MLQNKVIVHCSECNMYRLTLDGVDVMGERLADEVVEVINKKPEIQKISFIAHSVGGLVARYAIGRLYRHPEGNSSQENLGGVCVRGTICGLEAINFITVATPHLGSRGNRQVPFLFGVTAIEKVASRVIHWIFRRTGRHLFLTDNDEGQPPLLLRMVDDCGDLYFMSALRAFKRRVAYANVGYDHVVGWRTSSIRRNSELPKWEDSLSEKYPHIVYEEHSKGTNADQCEQDSVINSDSDELEEKMVIGLTRVSWERVDVSFHSSRQRFAAHSVIQVKYYFMHAEGADVIQHMIDHFLI
;
A
#
# COMPACT_ATOMS: atom_id res chain seq x y z
N MET A 1 -1.34 -25.77 -7.31
CA MET A 1 -0.10 -26.42 -6.80
C MET A 1 0.61 -25.57 -5.74
N LEU A 2 -0.08 -25.12 -4.68
CA LEU A 2 0.50 -24.24 -3.63
C LEU A 2 0.57 -24.89 -2.23
N GLN A 3 -0.19 -25.97 -2.01
CA GLN A 3 -0.57 -26.45 -0.67
C GLN A 3 0.59 -26.91 0.23
N ASN A 4 1.78 -27.15 -0.32
CA ASN A 4 2.96 -27.59 0.44
C ASN A 4 4.17 -26.64 0.32
N LYS A 5 4.02 -25.47 -0.33
CA LYS A 5 5.12 -24.50 -0.54
C LYS A 5 4.86 -23.14 0.09
N VAL A 6 3.60 -22.84 0.44
CA VAL A 6 3.19 -21.55 0.96
C VAL A 6 2.36 -21.73 2.22
N ILE A 7 2.68 -20.93 3.23
CA ILE A 7 1.92 -20.81 4.46
C ILE A 7 1.22 -19.46 4.42
N VAL A 8 -0.10 -19.45 4.58
CA VAL A 8 -0.88 -18.21 4.66
C VAL A 8 -1.12 -17.90 6.13
N HIS A 9 -0.76 -16.69 6.54
CA HIS A 9 -1.07 -16.15 7.87
C HIS A 9 -1.90 -14.88 7.69
N CYS A 10 -3.12 -14.90 8.23
CA CYS A 10 -3.97 -13.72 8.31
C CYS A 10 -3.72 -13.04 9.65
N SER A 11 -3.25 -11.80 9.60
CA SER A 11 -2.99 -10.97 10.78
C SER A 11 -4.27 -10.68 11.55
N GLU A 12 -4.22 -10.81 12.88
CA GLU A 12 -5.35 -10.52 13.78
C GLU A 12 -5.04 -9.42 14.80
N CYS A 13 -3.81 -8.90 14.81
CA CYS A 13 -3.36 -7.92 15.80
C CYS A 13 -4.04 -6.54 15.74
N ASN A 14 -4.76 -6.22 14.64
CA ASN A 14 -5.39 -4.92 14.40
C ASN A 14 -6.90 -5.01 14.10
N MET A 15 -7.66 -5.78 14.89
CA MET A 15 -9.11 -5.94 14.70
C MET A 15 -9.96 -4.84 15.37
N TYR A 16 -11.16 -4.60 14.81
CA TYR A 16 -12.19 -3.73 15.38
C TYR A 16 -11.68 -2.29 15.63
N ARG A 17 -11.77 -1.80 16.88
CA ARG A 17 -11.38 -0.44 17.28
C ARG A 17 -9.87 -0.22 17.23
N LEU A 18 -9.06 -1.27 17.20
CA LEU A 18 -7.60 -1.17 17.08
C LEU A 18 -7.18 -0.56 15.74
N THR A 19 -8.04 -0.62 14.72
CA THR A 19 -7.83 0.05 13.43
C THR A 19 -7.76 1.59 13.51
N LEU A 20 -8.16 2.15 14.65
CA LEU A 20 -8.19 3.60 14.91
C LEU A 20 -6.94 4.10 15.66
N ASP A 21 -6.03 3.20 16.04
CA ASP A 21 -4.88 3.51 16.90
C ASP A 21 -3.72 4.20 16.17
N GLY A 22 -3.80 4.39 14.85
CA GLY A 22 -2.72 4.98 14.06
C GLY A 22 -1.89 3.95 13.31
N VAL A 23 -1.43 4.33 12.12
CA VAL A 23 -0.59 3.47 11.24
C VAL A 23 0.70 3.04 11.91
N ASP A 24 1.29 3.90 12.75
CA ASP A 24 2.49 3.61 13.53
C ASP A 24 2.24 2.50 14.55
N VAL A 25 1.25 2.67 15.44
CA VAL A 25 0.92 1.70 16.50
C VAL A 25 0.47 0.37 15.89
N MET A 26 -0.37 0.42 14.86
CA MET A 26 -0.78 -0.78 14.14
C MET A 26 0.42 -1.47 13.47
N GLY A 27 1.36 -0.70 12.94
CA GLY A 27 2.56 -1.19 12.27
C GLY A 27 3.53 -1.88 13.21
N GLU A 28 3.71 -1.35 14.42
CA GLU A 28 4.48 -2.00 15.49
C GLU A 28 3.87 -3.36 15.86
N ARG A 29 2.55 -3.39 16.12
CA ARG A 29 1.86 -4.65 16.44
C ARG A 29 1.99 -5.69 15.33
N LEU A 30 1.89 -5.25 14.08
CA LEU A 30 2.08 -6.15 12.94
C LEU A 30 3.52 -6.65 12.86
N ALA A 31 4.51 -5.80 13.14
CA ALA A 31 5.91 -6.22 13.18
C ALA A 31 6.14 -7.28 14.27
N ASP A 32 5.61 -7.07 15.48
CA ASP A 32 5.70 -8.03 16.58
C ASP A 32 5.03 -9.37 16.23
N GLU A 33 3.82 -9.34 15.69
CA GLU A 33 3.09 -10.54 15.25
C GLU A 33 3.87 -11.32 14.18
N VAL A 34 4.47 -10.62 13.21
CA VAL A 34 5.32 -11.25 12.19
C VAL A 34 6.53 -11.94 12.84
N VAL A 35 7.21 -11.28 13.78
CA VAL A 35 8.34 -11.90 14.52
C VAL A 35 7.88 -13.18 15.23
N GLU A 36 6.73 -13.15 15.91
CA GLU A 36 6.19 -14.33 16.59
C GLU A 36 5.90 -15.48 15.62
N VAL A 37 5.28 -15.19 14.47
CA VAL A 37 4.95 -16.19 13.45
C VAL A 37 6.22 -16.83 12.89
N ILE A 38 7.24 -16.01 12.62
CA ILE A 38 8.53 -16.48 12.09
C ILE A 38 9.25 -17.36 13.11
N ASN A 39 9.29 -16.95 14.38
CA ASN A 39 9.94 -17.72 15.44
C ASN A 39 9.27 -19.09 15.68
N LYS A 40 7.96 -19.20 15.42
CA LYS A 40 7.21 -20.46 15.52
C LYS A 40 7.45 -21.40 14.32
N LYS A 41 8.07 -20.90 13.23
CA LYS A 41 8.24 -21.62 11.95
C LYS A 41 9.63 -21.35 11.35
N PRO A 42 10.71 -21.85 11.98
CA PRO A 42 12.09 -21.57 11.55
C PRO A 42 12.43 -22.08 10.13
N GLU A 43 11.60 -22.94 9.55
CA GLU A 43 11.76 -23.47 8.20
C GLU A 43 11.44 -22.47 7.08
N ILE A 44 10.75 -21.36 7.38
CA ILE A 44 10.40 -20.36 6.37
C ILE A 44 11.63 -19.55 5.99
N GLN A 45 11.80 -19.32 4.69
CA GLN A 45 12.95 -18.59 4.14
C GLN A 45 12.55 -17.31 3.41
N LYS A 46 11.26 -17.18 3.11
CA LYS A 46 10.71 -16.15 2.23
C LYS A 46 9.47 -15.56 2.87
N ILE A 47 9.25 -14.27 2.62
CA ILE A 47 8.07 -13.56 3.10
C ILE A 47 7.46 -12.71 1.99
N SER A 48 6.13 -12.66 1.98
CA SER A 48 5.35 -11.76 1.13
C SER A 48 4.27 -11.10 1.98
N PHE A 49 3.95 -9.85 1.66
CA PHE A 49 2.86 -9.10 2.26
C PHE A 49 1.79 -8.83 1.21
N ILE A 50 0.53 -9.11 1.57
CA ILE A 50 -0.65 -8.70 0.80
C ILE A 50 -1.52 -7.90 1.77
N ALA A 51 -1.88 -6.68 1.40
CA ALA A 51 -2.57 -5.79 2.31
C ALA A 51 -3.61 -4.91 1.60
N HIS A 52 -4.75 -4.73 2.25
CA HIS A 52 -5.89 -3.96 1.74
C HIS A 52 -6.07 -2.65 2.49
N SER A 53 -6.37 -1.57 1.77
CA SER A 53 -6.74 -0.28 2.35
C SER A 53 -5.69 0.24 3.32
N VAL A 54 -6.09 0.71 4.51
CA VAL A 54 -5.17 1.16 5.56
C VAL A 54 -4.14 0.08 5.94
N GLY A 55 -4.48 -1.20 5.78
CA GLY A 55 -3.56 -2.31 6.00
C GLY A 55 -2.29 -2.22 5.15
N GLY A 56 -2.34 -1.64 3.95
CA GLY A 56 -1.13 -1.43 3.13
C GLY A 56 -0.17 -0.40 3.71
N LEU A 57 -0.68 0.61 4.41
CA LEU A 57 0.14 1.56 5.16
C LEU A 57 0.73 0.92 6.41
N VAL A 58 -0.07 0.13 7.12
CA VAL A 58 0.39 -0.65 8.29
C VAL A 58 1.50 -1.64 7.87
N ALA A 59 1.32 -2.33 6.75
CA ALA A 59 2.33 -3.23 6.19
C ALA A 59 3.61 -2.48 5.79
N ARG A 60 3.51 -1.30 5.16
CA ARG A 60 4.67 -0.44 4.86
C ARG A 60 5.44 -0.07 6.13
N TYR A 61 4.72 0.23 7.22
CA TYR A 61 5.36 0.56 8.49
C TYR A 61 6.10 -0.67 9.05
N ALA A 62 5.39 -1.80 9.14
CA ALA A 62 5.93 -3.04 9.68
C ALA A 62 7.18 -3.52 8.93
N ILE A 63 7.20 -3.48 7.59
CA ILE A 63 8.39 -3.89 6.83
C ILE A 63 9.58 -2.98 7.10
N GLY A 64 9.36 -1.68 7.35
CA GLY A 64 10.42 -0.73 7.71
C GLY A 64 11.03 -1.05 9.08
N ARG A 65 10.21 -1.49 10.03
CA ARG A 65 10.65 -2.00 11.35
C ARG A 65 11.42 -3.31 11.28
N LEU A 66 10.97 -4.20 10.40
CA LEU A 66 11.50 -5.56 10.30
C LEU A 66 12.75 -5.64 9.42
N TYR A 67 13.11 -4.57 8.72
CA TYR A 67 14.22 -4.57 7.80
C TYR A 67 15.54 -4.86 8.51
N ARG A 68 16.34 -5.74 7.89
CA ARG A 68 17.73 -5.99 8.30
C ARG A 68 18.63 -5.75 7.11
N HIS A 69 19.68 -4.97 7.33
CA HIS A 69 20.73 -4.78 6.32
C HIS A 69 21.36 -6.13 5.95
N PRO A 70 21.85 -6.26 4.70
CA PRO A 70 22.68 -7.41 4.33
C PRO A 70 23.82 -7.60 5.34
N GLU A 71 24.03 -8.84 5.79
CA GLU A 71 25.21 -9.17 6.61
C GLU A 71 26.46 -9.07 5.73
N GLY A 72 27.22 -7.98 5.88
CA GLY A 72 28.38 -7.68 5.04
C GLY A 72 28.97 -6.28 5.29
N ASN A 73 29.74 -6.17 6.38
CA ASN A 73 30.75 -5.17 6.72
C ASN A 73 30.40 -3.67 6.58
N SER A 74 30.41 -3.00 7.73
CA SER A 74 30.68 -1.57 7.93
C SER A 74 32.09 -1.13 7.46
N SER A 75 32.62 -1.73 6.39
CA SER A 75 33.91 -1.40 5.80
C SER A 75 34.12 -2.13 4.47
N GLN A 76 34.39 -1.35 3.43
CA GLN A 76 34.96 -1.70 2.11
C GLN A 76 34.02 -2.07 0.95
N GLU A 77 33.88 -1.08 0.06
CA GLU A 77 34.25 -1.11 -1.36
C GLU A 77 33.87 -2.36 -2.19
N ASN A 78 32.85 -2.15 -3.04
CA ASN A 78 32.77 -2.58 -4.43
C ASN A 78 33.64 -3.78 -4.86
N LEU A 79 33.05 -4.97 -4.82
CA LEU A 79 33.36 -6.03 -5.79
C LEU A 79 32.06 -6.59 -6.38
N GLY A 80 31.78 -6.22 -7.63
CA GLY A 80 31.04 -7.03 -8.58
C GLY A 80 29.53 -7.17 -8.37
N GLY A 81 28.77 -6.12 -8.72
CA GLY A 81 27.49 -6.21 -9.44
C GLY A 81 26.28 -6.93 -8.81
N VAL A 82 26.42 -7.64 -7.69
CA VAL A 82 25.31 -8.28 -7.00
C VAL A 82 24.77 -7.30 -5.98
N CYS A 83 23.64 -6.66 -6.29
CA CYS A 83 22.88 -5.87 -5.33
C CYS A 83 22.40 -6.81 -4.22
N VAL A 84 23.17 -6.93 -3.14
CA VAL A 84 22.74 -7.69 -1.96
C VAL A 84 21.61 -6.92 -1.33
N ARG A 85 20.39 -7.44 -1.46
CA ARG A 85 19.19 -6.83 -0.89
C ARG A 85 19.13 -7.16 0.60
N GLY A 86 18.70 -6.20 1.41
CA GLY A 86 18.37 -6.49 2.81
C GLY A 86 17.23 -7.50 2.92
N THR A 87 17.01 -7.97 4.13
CA THR A 87 15.97 -8.96 4.44
C THR A 87 14.86 -8.34 5.26
N ILE A 88 13.72 -9.01 5.34
CA ILE A 88 12.63 -8.64 6.25
C ILE A 88 12.58 -9.70 7.34
N CYS A 89 13.00 -9.32 8.54
CA CYS A 89 13.15 -10.22 9.69
C CYS A 89 14.04 -11.44 9.37
N GLY A 90 15.08 -11.26 8.55
CA GLY A 90 15.99 -12.34 8.13
C GLY A 90 15.46 -13.19 6.98
N LEU A 91 14.25 -12.93 6.48
CA LEU A 91 13.65 -13.63 5.36
C LEU A 91 13.83 -12.87 4.04
N GLU A 92 13.96 -13.61 2.96
CA GLU A 92 13.97 -13.06 1.61
C GLU A 92 12.61 -12.45 1.27
N ALA A 93 12.59 -11.17 0.90
CA ALA A 93 11.37 -10.43 0.58
C ALA A 93 10.94 -10.68 -0.87
N ILE A 94 9.78 -11.30 -1.08
CA ILE A 94 9.33 -11.73 -2.41
C ILE A 94 8.31 -10.76 -3.00
N ASN A 95 7.08 -10.74 -2.48
CA ASN A 95 6.01 -9.87 -2.98
C ASN A 95 5.57 -8.86 -1.91
N PHE A 96 5.43 -7.59 -2.30
CA PHE A 96 4.72 -6.58 -1.54
C PHE A 96 3.53 -6.09 -2.37
N ILE A 97 2.33 -6.54 -2.03
CA ILE A 97 1.11 -6.32 -2.80
C ILE A 97 0.15 -5.47 -1.97
N THR A 98 -0.27 -4.36 -2.53
CA THR A 98 -1.29 -3.50 -1.94
C THR A 98 -2.54 -3.46 -2.79
N VAL A 99 -3.71 -3.40 -2.15
CA VAL A 99 -5.01 -3.39 -2.81
C VAL A 99 -5.83 -2.23 -2.26
N ALA A 100 -6.18 -1.26 -3.11
CA ALA A 100 -6.92 -0.06 -2.74
C ALA A 100 -6.33 0.66 -1.51
N THR A 101 -4.99 0.76 -1.43
CA THR A 101 -4.28 1.38 -0.29
C THR A 101 -4.08 2.88 -0.50
N PRO A 102 -4.42 3.77 0.45
CA PRO A 102 -4.23 5.21 0.28
C PRO A 102 -2.76 5.62 0.51
N HIS A 103 -1.85 5.26 -0.41
CA HIS A 103 -0.40 5.45 -0.26
C HIS A 103 0.03 6.91 -0.05
N LEU A 104 -0.72 7.84 -0.62
CA LEU A 104 -0.51 9.29 -0.56
C LEU A 104 -1.46 9.97 0.45
N GLY A 105 -2.17 9.18 1.26
CA GLY A 105 -3.24 9.64 2.12
C GLY A 105 -4.56 9.86 1.37
N SER A 106 -5.47 10.59 2.04
CA SER A 106 -6.85 10.84 1.64
C SER A 106 -7.20 12.33 1.59
N ARG A 107 -6.21 13.22 1.77
CA ARG A 107 -6.40 14.68 1.67
C ARG A 107 -6.67 15.06 0.20
N GLY A 108 -7.59 15.99 -0.04
CA GLY A 108 -7.85 16.55 -1.39
C GLY A 108 -8.58 15.63 -2.38
N ASN A 109 -8.69 14.33 -2.12
CA ASN A 109 -9.64 13.49 -2.84
C ASN A 109 -11.04 13.96 -2.45
N ARG A 110 -11.92 14.28 -3.43
CA ARG A 110 -13.36 14.56 -3.20
C ARG A 110 -14.14 13.35 -2.65
N GLN A 111 -13.43 12.42 -2.03
CA GLN A 111 -13.84 11.13 -1.51
C GLN A 111 -13.58 11.18 0.01
N VAL A 112 -14.63 11.47 0.77
CA VAL A 112 -14.62 11.46 2.23
C VAL A 112 -16.04 11.22 2.74
N PRO A 113 -16.25 10.56 3.90
CA PRO A 113 -15.91 9.19 4.27
C PRO A 113 -17.19 8.33 4.35
N PHE A 114 -17.13 7.07 3.92
CA PHE A 114 -18.24 6.13 4.17
C PHE A 114 -18.27 5.76 5.66
N LEU A 115 -19.05 6.51 6.43
CA LEU A 115 -19.56 6.09 7.74
C LEU A 115 -20.71 5.08 7.53
N PHE A 116 -20.38 3.87 7.07
CA PHE A 116 -21.28 2.71 7.17
C PHE A 116 -22.75 2.97 6.74
N GLY A 117 -23.00 3.74 5.66
CA GLY A 117 -24.30 3.81 5.00
C GLY A 117 -25.40 4.66 5.66
N VAL A 118 -25.11 5.88 6.17
CA VAL A 118 -26.16 6.85 6.56
C VAL A 118 -25.88 8.24 5.98
N THR A 119 -26.55 8.59 4.89
CA THR A 119 -26.32 9.78 4.03
C THR A 119 -26.67 11.13 4.67
N ALA A 120 -27.36 11.18 5.81
CA ALA A 120 -27.85 12.43 6.39
C ALA A 120 -26.79 13.24 7.19
N ILE A 121 -25.62 12.65 7.51
CA ILE A 121 -24.63 13.23 8.45
C ILE A 121 -23.42 13.86 7.72
N GLU A 122 -23.33 13.73 6.40
CA GLU A 122 -22.13 14.03 5.59
C GLU A 122 -21.66 15.50 5.65
N LYS A 123 -22.59 16.46 5.81
CA LYS A 123 -22.24 17.90 5.87
C LYS A 123 -21.63 18.36 7.19
N VAL A 124 -21.90 17.64 8.28
CA VAL A 124 -21.30 17.91 9.61
C VAL A 124 -20.06 17.03 9.81
N ALA A 125 -20.09 15.81 9.29
CA ALA A 125 -18.98 14.86 9.38
C ALA A 125 -17.67 15.43 8.82
N SER A 126 -17.70 16.22 7.74
CA SER A 126 -16.51 16.79 7.08
C SER A 126 -15.57 17.59 8.01
N ARG A 127 -16.10 18.22 9.07
CA ARG A 127 -15.30 18.94 10.08
C ARG A 127 -14.80 18.05 11.23
N VAL A 128 -15.30 16.82 11.33
CA VAL A 128 -15.09 15.89 12.47
C VAL A 128 -14.46 14.57 12.01
N ILE A 129 -14.14 14.41 10.72
CA ILE A 129 -13.62 13.15 10.13
C ILE A 129 -12.36 12.66 10.85
N HIS A 130 -11.39 13.54 11.11
CA HIS A 130 -10.16 13.15 11.82
C HIS A 130 -10.44 12.71 13.27
N TRP A 131 -11.49 13.23 13.89
CA TRP A 131 -11.91 12.82 15.24
C TRP A 131 -12.57 11.44 15.23
N ILE A 132 -13.35 11.13 14.19
CA ILE A 132 -14.02 9.83 14.01
C ILE A 132 -13.00 8.71 13.77
N PHE A 133 -11.99 8.98 12.95
CA PHE A 133 -10.92 8.01 12.65
C PHE A 133 -9.72 8.09 13.61
N ARG A 134 -9.82 8.90 14.68
CA ARG A 134 -8.79 9.10 15.70
C ARG A 134 -7.39 9.30 15.10
N ARG A 135 -6.37 8.57 15.57
CA ARG A 135 -4.98 8.73 15.15
C ARG A 135 -4.79 8.26 13.70
N THR A 136 -5.44 7.18 13.29
CA THR A 136 -5.44 6.71 11.89
C THR A 136 -5.96 7.80 10.93
N GLY A 137 -7.02 8.50 11.33
CA GLY A 137 -7.54 9.64 10.59
C GLY A 137 -6.50 10.73 10.41
N ARG A 138 -5.83 11.14 11.49
CA ARG A 138 -4.79 12.18 11.39
C ARG A 138 -3.69 11.81 10.40
N HIS A 139 -3.25 10.54 10.39
CA HIS A 139 -2.24 10.06 9.43
C HIS A 139 -2.74 10.09 8.00
N LEU A 140 -3.95 9.57 7.74
CA LEU A 140 -4.53 9.53 6.39
C LEU A 140 -4.73 10.94 5.81
N PHE A 141 -5.05 11.91 6.65
CA PHE A 141 -5.29 13.28 6.20
C PHE A 141 -4.08 14.20 6.34
N LEU A 142 -2.92 13.66 6.72
CA LEU A 142 -1.66 14.41 6.85
C LEU A 142 -1.80 15.61 7.81
N THR A 143 -2.52 15.40 8.92
CA THR A 143 -2.74 16.42 9.97
C THR A 143 -2.05 16.05 11.27
N ASP A 144 -1.35 14.92 11.31
CA ASP A 144 -0.48 14.57 12.42
C ASP A 144 0.79 15.41 12.43
N ASN A 145 1.25 15.70 13.64
CA ASN A 145 2.43 16.49 13.93
C ASN A 145 2.98 15.99 15.26
N ASP A 146 3.38 14.72 15.27
CA ASP A 146 3.94 14.09 16.47
C ASP A 146 5.32 14.68 16.74
N GLU A 147 5.47 15.37 17.87
CA GLU A 147 6.75 15.95 18.33
C GLU A 147 7.39 16.93 17.33
N GLY A 148 6.58 17.66 16.56
CA GLY A 148 7.08 18.62 15.56
C GLY A 148 7.54 17.98 14.25
N GLN A 149 7.37 16.66 14.09
CA GLN A 149 7.78 15.93 12.90
C GLN A 149 6.79 16.10 11.74
N PRO A 150 7.24 15.98 10.48
CA PRO A 150 6.35 15.90 9.34
C PRO A 150 5.35 14.73 9.46
N PRO A 151 4.21 14.77 8.74
CA PRO A 151 3.24 13.69 8.76
C PRO A 151 3.85 12.32 8.49
N LEU A 152 3.38 11.28 9.19
CA LEU A 152 3.94 9.94 9.14
C LEU A 152 4.04 9.38 7.72
N LEU A 153 3.01 9.58 6.89
CA LEU A 153 3.01 9.08 5.51
C LEU A 153 4.14 9.68 4.66
N LEU A 154 4.48 10.95 4.91
CA LEU A 154 5.64 11.60 4.29
C LEU A 154 6.94 11.05 4.86
N ARG A 155 7.02 10.82 6.17
CA ARG A 155 8.21 10.17 6.78
C ARG A 155 8.43 8.76 6.23
N MET A 156 7.37 8.04 5.89
CA MET A 156 7.42 6.69 5.30
C MET A 156 7.89 6.64 3.86
N VAL A 157 8.24 7.78 3.26
CA VAL A 157 8.94 7.81 1.97
C VAL A 157 10.44 7.99 2.11
N ASP A 158 11.01 7.93 3.32
CA ASP A 158 12.45 7.93 3.55
C ASP A 158 12.84 6.92 4.65
N ASP A 159 14.13 6.67 4.83
CA ASP A 159 14.65 5.91 5.98
C ASP A 159 15.02 6.91 7.11
N CYS A 160 14.58 6.65 8.34
CA CYS A 160 14.76 7.58 9.46
C CYS A 160 14.99 6.83 10.77
N GLY A 161 16.13 7.06 11.41
CA GLY A 161 16.48 6.40 12.67
C GLY A 161 16.61 4.89 12.49
N ASP A 162 15.82 4.13 13.25
CA ASP A 162 15.67 2.68 13.20
C ASP A 162 14.56 2.20 12.23
N LEU A 163 13.92 3.13 11.51
CA LEU A 163 12.84 2.86 10.57
C LEU A 163 13.35 2.91 9.12
N TYR A 164 13.43 1.76 8.46
CA TYR A 164 14.01 1.64 7.11
C TYR A 164 12.94 1.42 6.03
N PHE A 165 11.98 2.34 5.89
CA PHE A 165 10.81 2.17 5.03
C PHE A 165 11.13 1.96 3.54
N MET A 166 12.02 2.78 2.98
CA MET A 166 12.38 2.69 1.56
C MET A 166 13.37 1.57 1.30
N SER A 167 14.30 1.32 2.22
CA SER A 167 15.17 0.14 2.14
C SER A 167 14.38 -1.17 2.20
N ALA A 168 13.38 -1.25 3.08
CA ALA A 168 12.46 -2.38 3.15
C ALA A 168 11.68 -2.58 1.85
N LEU A 169 11.07 -1.52 1.31
CA LEU A 169 10.36 -1.60 0.03
C LEU A 169 11.28 -2.09 -1.10
N ARG A 170 12.53 -1.60 -1.14
CA ARG A 170 13.53 -1.99 -2.15
C ARG A 170 13.94 -3.47 -2.02
N ALA A 171 13.88 -4.05 -0.83
CA ALA A 171 14.21 -5.46 -0.61
C ALA A 171 13.29 -6.42 -1.37
N PHE A 172 12.01 -6.09 -1.50
CA PHE A 172 11.03 -6.94 -2.19
C PHE A 172 11.38 -7.16 -3.67
N LYS A 173 11.28 -8.40 -4.14
CA LYS A 173 11.48 -8.73 -5.57
C LYS A 173 10.43 -8.10 -6.46
N ARG A 174 9.18 -8.12 -6.00
CA ARG A 174 8.02 -7.62 -6.72
C ARG A 174 7.19 -6.71 -5.82
N ARG A 175 6.80 -5.55 -6.34
CA ARG A 175 5.91 -4.59 -5.67
C ARG A 175 4.74 -4.31 -6.60
N VAL A 176 3.52 -4.47 -6.12
CA VAL A 176 2.30 -4.31 -6.93
C VAL A 176 1.29 -3.46 -6.19
N ALA A 177 0.69 -2.51 -6.90
CA ALA A 177 -0.40 -1.70 -6.41
C ALA A 177 -1.65 -1.96 -7.27
N TYR A 178 -2.65 -2.63 -6.70
CA TYR A 178 -3.97 -2.79 -7.29
C TYR A 178 -4.86 -1.61 -6.91
N ALA A 179 -5.41 -0.92 -7.91
CA ALA A 179 -6.13 0.33 -7.72
C ALA A 179 -7.48 0.33 -8.44
N ASN A 180 -8.55 0.71 -7.73
CA ASN A 180 -9.85 0.89 -8.38
C ASN A 180 -9.84 2.19 -9.20
N VAL A 181 -10.20 2.12 -10.48
CA VAL A 181 -10.31 3.32 -11.35
C VAL A 181 -11.54 4.17 -11.03
N GLY A 182 -12.57 3.56 -10.43
CA GLY A 182 -13.84 4.21 -10.12
C GLY A 182 -14.65 3.43 -9.09
N TYR A 183 -15.71 4.07 -8.58
CA TYR A 183 -16.65 3.56 -7.58
C TYR A 183 -16.06 3.14 -6.22
N ASP A 184 -14.75 3.27 -6.03
CA ASP A 184 -14.14 3.30 -4.72
C ASP A 184 -14.30 4.69 -4.11
N HIS A 185 -15.24 4.81 -3.17
CA HIS A 185 -15.52 6.05 -2.45
C HIS A 185 -14.66 6.21 -1.19
N VAL A 186 -13.78 5.24 -0.90
CA VAL A 186 -12.91 5.23 0.28
C VAL A 186 -11.50 5.63 -0.11
N VAL A 187 -10.98 5.08 -1.20
CA VAL A 187 -9.61 5.30 -1.65
C VAL A 187 -9.59 5.65 -3.14
N GLY A 188 -9.04 6.83 -3.44
CA GLY A 188 -9.01 7.33 -4.81
C GLY A 188 -7.97 6.65 -5.67
N TRP A 189 -8.29 6.47 -6.95
CA TRP A 189 -7.46 5.81 -7.95
C TRP A 189 -6.00 6.26 -7.90
N ARG A 190 -5.78 7.58 -7.88
CA ARG A 190 -4.45 8.20 -7.84
C ARG A 190 -3.61 7.79 -6.63
N THR A 191 -4.21 7.82 -5.42
CA THR A 191 -3.49 7.46 -4.19
C THR A 191 -3.25 5.96 -4.12
N SER A 192 -4.19 5.12 -4.56
CA SER A 192 -4.00 3.67 -4.64
C SER A 192 -3.03 3.21 -5.69
N SER A 193 -2.84 3.99 -6.77
CA SER A 193 -1.90 3.67 -7.84
C SER A 193 -0.55 4.38 -7.67
N ILE A 194 -0.35 5.28 -6.70
CA ILE A 194 0.90 6.05 -6.56
C ILE A 194 1.23 6.79 -7.87
N ARG A 195 0.30 7.65 -8.29
CA ARG A 195 0.43 8.49 -9.49
C ARG A 195 0.07 9.94 -9.18
N ARG A 196 0.37 10.85 -10.11
CA ARG A 196 -0.24 12.19 -10.19
C ARG A 196 -1.58 12.11 -10.93
N ASN A 197 -2.42 13.14 -10.82
CA ASN A 197 -3.68 13.19 -11.59
C ASN A 197 -3.40 13.22 -13.10
N SER A 198 -2.33 13.90 -13.53
CA SER A 198 -1.90 13.98 -14.93
C SER A 198 -1.33 12.67 -15.48
N GLU A 199 -0.97 11.73 -14.61
CA GLU A 199 -0.39 10.43 -14.96
C GLU A 199 -1.42 9.30 -14.97
N LEU A 200 -2.66 9.57 -14.57
CA LEU A 200 -3.71 8.57 -14.63
C LEU A 200 -3.98 8.22 -16.09
N PRO A 201 -3.90 6.93 -16.47
CA PRO A 201 -4.16 6.52 -17.84
C PRO A 201 -5.62 6.74 -18.19
N LYS A 202 -5.92 6.74 -19.50
CA LYS A 202 -7.29 6.46 -19.93
C LYS A 202 -7.46 4.95 -19.89
N TRP A 203 -8.54 4.47 -19.28
CA TRP A 203 -8.87 3.05 -19.25
C TRP A 203 -10.04 2.78 -20.19
N GLU A 204 -10.03 1.58 -20.77
CA GLU A 204 -11.08 1.03 -21.63
C GLU A 204 -11.57 -0.29 -21.03
N ASP A 205 -12.64 -0.85 -21.58
CA ASP A 205 -13.12 -2.16 -21.15
C ASP A 205 -12.02 -3.22 -21.35
N SER A 206 -11.88 -4.14 -20.40
CA SER A 206 -10.88 -5.20 -20.50
C SER A 206 -11.14 -6.08 -21.70
N LEU A 207 -10.09 -6.37 -22.47
CA LEU A 207 -10.12 -7.37 -23.55
C LEU A 207 -9.85 -8.79 -23.05
N SER A 208 -9.50 -8.95 -21.77
CA SER A 208 -9.16 -10.25 -21.19
C SER A 208 -10.43 -11.00 -20.78
N GLU A 209 -10.70 -12.13 -21.43
CA GLU A 209 -11.74 -13.06 -20.98
C GLU A 209 -11.43 -13.67 -19.60
N LYS A 210 -10.13 -13.78 -19.26
CA LYS A 210 -9.66 -14.38 -18.01
C LYS A 210 -9.76 -13.42 -16.83
N TYR A 211 -9.49 -12.13 -17.06
CA TYR A 211 -9.48 -11.09 -16.04
C TYR A 211 -10.28 -9.86 -16.50
N PRO A 212 -11.61 -9.99 -16.65
CA PRO A 212 -12.46 -8.96 -17.24
C PRO A 212 -12.48 -7.63 -16.47
N HIS A 213 -12.08 -7.60 -15.19
CA HIS A 213 -12.03 -6.37 -14.42
C HIS A 213 -10.67 -5.67 -14.44
N ILE A 214 -9.62 -6.29 -15.01
CA ILE A 214 -8.29 -5.66 -15.15
C ILE A 214 -8.30 -4.80 -16.43
N VAL A 215 -8.30 -3.47 -16.26
CA VAL A 215 -8.50 -2.52 -17.38
C VAL A 215 -7.23 -1.83 -17.83
N TYR A 216 -6.21 -1.79 -16.98
CA TYR A 216 -4.90 -1.24 -17.36
C TYR A 216 -3.80 -1.84 -16.48
N GLU A 217 -2.65 -2.12 -17.08
CA GLU A 217 -1.47 -2.63 -16.38
C GLU A 217 -0.23 -1.91 -16.88
N GLU A 218 0.64 -1.52 -15.95
CA GLU A 218 1.96 -1.02 -16.29
C GLU A 218 3.02 -1.47 -15.29
N HIS A 219 4.27 -1.49 -15.75
CA HIS A 219 5.43 -1.67 -14.90
C HIS A 219 6.32 -0.43 -14.99
N SER A 220 6.32 0.41 -13.96
CA SER A 220 7.24 1.54 -13.88
C SER A 220 8.59 1.11 -13.32
N LYS A 221 9.66 1.44 -14.03
CA LYS A 221 11.02 1.35 -13.49
C LYS A 221 11.18 2.38 -12.37
N GLY A 222 11.95 2.05 -11.34
CA GLY A 222 12.24 3.01 -10.26
C GLY A 222 13.06 4.18 -10.81
N THR A 223 12.73 5.39 -10.39
CA THR A 223 13.44 6.61 -10.81
C THR A 223 14.69 6.80 -9.97
N ASN A 224 15.85 7.04 -10.62
CA ASN A 224 17.04 7.48 -9.91
C ASN A 224 16.82 8.92 -9.44
N ALA A 225 17.28 9.25 -8.23
CA ALA A 225 17.04 10.55 -7.58
C ALA A 225 17.47 11.77 -8.41
N ASP A 226 18.32 11.57 -9.43
CA ASP A 226 18.92 12.61 -10.26
C ASP A 226 18.02 13.13 -11.41
N GLN A 227 16.78 12.64 -11.57
CA GLN A 227 15.90 13.03 -12.69
C GLN A 227 14.64 13.83 -12.32
N CYS A 228 14.49 14.27 -11.07
CA CYS A 228 13.33 15.05 -10.65
C CYS A 228 13.65 16.54 -10.46
N GLU A 229 14.05 17.22 -11.53
CA GLU A 229 13.79 18.65 -11.68
C GLU A 229 12.80 18.84 -12.82
N GLN A 230 11.52 18.91 -12.48
CA GLN A 230 10.52 19.43 -13.40
C GLN A 230 9.58 20.36 -12.63
N ASP A 231 9.58 21.61 -13.07
CA ASP A 231 8.77 22.72 -12.59
C ASP A 231 7.27 22.39 -12.64
N SER A 232 6.71 21.90 -11.53
CA SER A 232 5.27 21.97 -11.31
C SER A 232 4.95 23.23 -10.52
N VAL A 233 4.09 24.09 -11.06
CA VAL A 233 3.51 25.22 -10.31
C VAL A 233 2.65 24.65 -9.17
N ILE A 234 3.22 24.59 -7.97
CA ILE A 234 2.55 24.08 -6.76
C ILE A 234 1.55 25.14 -6.30
N ASN A 235 0.25 24.80 -6.33
CA ASN A 235 -0.82 25.74 -5.96
C ASN A 235 -1.30 25.59 -4.50
N SER A 236 -0.76 24.65 -3.71
CA SER A 236 -1.04 24.54 -2.27
C SER A 236 -0.04 23.66 -1.50
N ASP A 237 0.09 23.86 -0.18
CA ASP A 237 0.88 23.01 0.72
C ASP A 237 0.47 21.52 0.66
N SER A 238 -0.81 21.25 0.36
CA SER A 238 -1.33 19.88 0.25
C SER A 238 -0.77 19.16 -0.97
N ASP A 239 -0.62 19.89 -2.09
CA ASP A 239 -0.10 19.35 -3.34
C ASP A 239 1.41 19.10 -3.21
N GLU A 240 2.12 19.91 -2.43
CA GLU A 240 3.56 19.71 -2.16
C GLU A 240 3.85 18.42 -1.38
N LEU A 241 3.09 18.15 -0.31
CA LEU A 241 3.29 16.94 0.50
C LEU A 241 3.03 15.67 -0.32
N GLU A 242 1.95 15.71 -1.09
CA GLU A 242 1.59 14.62 -2.00
C GLU A 242 2.65 14.39 -3.07
N GLU A 243 3.14 15.46 -3.68
CA GLU A 243 4.20 15.40 -4.69
C GLU A 243 5.47 14.76 -4.14
N LYS A 244 5.90 15.16 -2.93
CA LYS A 244 7.03 14.53 -2.24
C LYS A 244 6.80 13.04 -2.01
N MET A 245 5.58 12.63 -1.67
CA MET A 245 5.25 11.22 -1.48
C MET A 245 5.25 10.42 -2.80
N VAL A 246 4.72 10.98 -3.89
CA VAL A 246 4.77 10.37 -5.23
C VAL A 246 6.21 10.19 -5.67
N ILE A 247 7.03 11.24 -5.58
CA ILE A 247 8.46 11.18 -5.93
C ILE A 247 9.15 10.13 -5.06
N GLY A 248 8.94 10.16 -3.75
CA GLY A 248 9.60 9.25 -2.82
C GLY A 248 9.29 7.77 -3.08
N LEU A 249 8.02 7.46 -3.32
CA LEU A 249 7.56 6.08 -3.59
C LEU A 249 7.93 5.55 -4.97
N THR A 250 8.08 6.42 -5.96
CA THR A 250 8.47 6.03 -7.33
C THR A 250 9.98 5.79 -7.51
N ARG A 251 10.78 6.00 -6.46
CA ARG A 251 12.21 5.59 -6.41
C ARG A 251 12.44 4.08 -6.45
N VAL A 252 11.38 3.29 -6.23
CA VAL A 252 11.41 1.83 -6.42
C VAL A 252 10.44 1.44 -7.54
N SER A 253 10.68 0.33 -8.22
CA SER A 253 9.76 -0.12 -9.27
C SER A 253 8.42 -0.56 -8.70
N TRP A 254 7.36 -0.33 -9.46
CA TRP A 254 6.00 -0.77 -9.13
C TRP A 254 5.35 -1.35 -10.37
N GLU A 255 4.69 -2.49 -10.20
CA GLU A 255 3.62 -2.91 -11.08
C GLU A 255 2.33 -2.23 -10.60
N ARG A 256 1.62 -1.58 -11.51
CA ARG A 256 0.34 -0.94 -11.20
C ARG A 256 -0.73 -1.61 -12.02
N VAL A 257 -1.75 -2.12 -11.33
CA VAL A 257 -2.85 -2.87 -11.92
C VAL A 257 -4.13 -2.11 -11.59
N ASP A 258 -4.73 -1.55 -12.61
CA ASP A 258 -5.94 -0.75 -12.49
C ASP A 258 -7.17 -1.63 -12.76
N VAL A 259 -8.14 -1.55 -11.86
CA VAL A 259 -9.29 -2.44 -11.78
C VAL A 259 -10.58 -1.63 -11.93
N SER A 260 -11.51 -2.11 -12.73
CA SER A 260 -12.81 -1.48 -12.93
C SER A 260 -13.96 -2.46 -12.76
N PHE A 261 -14.87 -2.16 -11.85
CA PHE A 261 -16.14 -2.87 -11.65
C PHE A 261 -17.34 -2.14 -12.28
N HIS A 262 -17.09 -1.26 -13.25
CA HIS A 262 -18.13 -0.37 -13.80
C HIS A 262 -19.33 -1.12 -14.42
N SER A 263 -19.11 -2.31 -14.96
CA SER A 263 -20.15 -3.19 -15.53
C SER A 263 -20.81 -4.09 -14.47
N SER A 264 -20.17 -4.24 -13.31
CA SER A 264 -20.58 -5.17 -12.25
C SER A 264 -21.80 -4.65 -11.47
N ARG A 265 -22.56 -5.57 -10.87
CA ARG A 265 -23.75 -5.20 -10.06
C ARG A 265 -23.35 -4.56 -8.74
N GLN A 266 -22.18 -4.94 -8.22
CA GLN A 266 -21.66 -4.49 -6.93
C GLN A 266 -20.68 -3.32 -7.04
N ARG A 267 -20.70 -2.58 -8.16
CA ARG A 267 -19.74 -1.50 -8.47
C ARG A 267 -19.53 -0.50 -7.32
N PHE A 268 -20.59 -0.07 -6.63
CA PHE A 268 -20.51 0.88 -5.51
C PHE A 268 -19.82 0.31 -4.25
N ALA A 269 -19.55 -0.99 -4.23
CA ALA A 269 -18.76 -1.67 -3.21
C ALA A 269 -17.35 -2.05 -3.71
N ALA A 270 -16.85 -1.43 -4.80
CA ALA A 270 -15.55 -1.71 -5.41
C ALA A 270 -14.40 -1.85 -4.40
N HIS A 271 -14.40 -1.03 -3.34
CA HIS A 271 -13.40 -1.11 -2.26
C HIS A 271 -13.34 -2.48 -1.58
N SER A 272 -14.47 -3.17 -1.43
CA SER A 272 -14.55 -4.52 -0.84
C SER A 272 -14.58 -5.64 -1.90
N VAL A 273 -15.10 -5.34 -3.10
CA VAL A 273 -15.15 -6.30 -4.22
C VAL A 273 -13.74 -6.67 -4.68
N ILE A 274 -12.83 -5.70 -4.81
CA ILE A 274 -11.44 -5.92 -5.29
C ILE A 274 -10.65 -6.97 -4.51
N GLN A 275 -11.00 -7.21 -3.24
CA GLN A 275 -10.36 -8.21 -2.37
C GLN A 275 -11.26 -9.40 -2.02
N VAL A 276 -12.47 -9.47 -2.58
CA VAL A 276 -13.46 -10.53 -2.30
C VAL A 276 -13.69 -10.73 -0.79
N LYS A 277 -14.00 -9.63 -0.06
CA LYS A 277 -14.11 -9.66 1.41
C LYS A 277 -15.05 -10.74 1.95
N TYR A 278 -16.17 -10.94 1.26
CA TYR A 278 -17.14 -12.00 1.53
C TYR A 278 -17.54 -12.60 0.20
N TYR A 279 -17.21 -13.87 -0.04
CA TYR A 279 -17.41 -14.52 -1.33
C TYR A 279 -18.84 -14.36 -1.88
N PHE A 280 -19.86 -14.58 -1.06
CA PHE A 280 -21.26 -14.45 -1.47
C PHE A 280 -21.67 -13.02 -1.90
N MET A 281 -20.98 -11.99 -1.41
CA MET A 281 -21.27 -10.58 -1.73
C MET A 281 -20.27 -9.94 -2.68
N HIS A 282 -19.17 -10.61 -3.01
CA HIS A 282 -18.03 -9.97 -3.67
C HIS A 282 -17.36 -10.90 -4.70
N ALA A 283 -18.05 -11.97 -5.13
CA ALA A 283 -17.52 -12.94 -6.10
C ALA A 283 -17.13 -12.31 -7.44
N GLU A 284 -17.71 -11.15 -7.80
CA GLU A 284 -17.34 -10.42 -9.03
C GLU A 284 -15.85 -10.01 -9.04
N GLY A 285 -15.17 -9.90 -7.89
CA GLY A 285 -13.73 -9.62 -7.82
C GLY A 285 -12.82 -10.85 -7.85
N ALA A 286 -13.36 -12.06 -8.04
CA ALA A 286 -12.58 -13.29 -7.99
C ALA A 286 -11.50 -13.37 -9.08
N ASP A 287 -11.74 -12.75 -10.25
CA ASP A 287 -10.76 -12.68 -11.33
C ASP A 287 -9.56 -11.81 -10.97
N VAL A 288 -9.74 -10.76 -10.16
CA VAL A 288 -8.64 -9.94 -9.62
C VAL A 288 -7.77 -10.76 -8.66
N ILE A 289 -8.40 -11.58 -7.81
CA ILE A 289 -7.66 -12.52 -6.94
C ILE A 289 -6.93 -13.56 -7.77
N GLN A 290 -7.56 -14.08 -8.83
CA GLN A 290 -6.92 -15.03 -9.74
C GLN A 290 -5.73 -14.40 -10.46
N HIS A 291 -5.86 -13.15 -10.92
CA HIS A 291 -4.77 -12.38 -11.50
C HIS A 291 -3.59 -12.27 -10.54
N MET A 292 -3.87 -11.97 -9.27
CA MET A 292 -2.85 -11.89 -8.22
C MET A 292 -2.15 -13.23 -7.99
N ILE A 293 -2.90 -14.33 -7.92
CA ILE A 293 -2.38 -15.69 -7.73
C ILE A 293 -1.49 -16.10 -8.91
N ASP A 294 -1.93 -15.85 -10.14
CA ASP A 294 -1.23 -16.28 -11.36
C ASP A 294 0.10 -15.53 -11.56
N HIS A 295 0.23 -14.33 -10.99
CA HIS A 295 1.47 -13.54 -11.02
C HIS A 295 2.24 -13.58 -9.68
N PHE A 296 1.83 -14.40 -8.72
CA PHE A 296 2.47 -14.47 -7.41
C PHE A 296 3.82 -15.19 -7.50
N LEU A 297 4.90 -14.55 -7.04
CA LEU A 297 6.22 -15.18 -6.99
C LEU A 297 6.36 -16.06 -5.75
N ILE A 298 6.94 -17.26 -5.89
CA ILE A 298 7.18 -18.23 -4.80
C ILE A 298 8.68 -18.36 -4.51
#